data_AF-A0A0D0HP87-F1
#
_entry.id   AF-A0A0D0HP87-F1
#
_cell.length_a   1.000
_cell.length_b   1.000
_cell.length_c   1.000
_cell.angle_alpha   90.00
_cell.angle_beta   90.00
_cell.angle_gamma   90.00
#
_symmetry.space_group_name_H-M   'P 1'
#
loop_
_entity.id
_entity.type
_entity.pdbx_description
1 polymer ?
#
loop_
_entity_poly.entity_id
_entity_poly.type
_entity_poly.pdbx_seq_one_letter_code
_entity_poly.pdbx_strand_id
1 'polypeptide(L)'
;MTREEKKQIRLQILQLLDKCAGCEERHNGTQSVCVISCPIGKQMQQLSVLLSKESPRIKRGKWTEEEEFYLWQHKDIFDISELAARLERSELSVSAKLRQLEKKNVLSC
;
A
#
# COMPACT_ATOMS: atom_id res chain seq x y z
N MET A 1 0.64 -13.38 6.49
CA MET A 1 1.91 -13.51 7.22
C MET A 1 1.78 -12.91 8.60
N THR A 2 2.39 -13.55 9.59
CA THR A 2 2.55 -13.01 10.93
C THR A 2 3.54 -11.85 10.96
N ARG A 3 3.50 -11.04 12.03
CA ARG A 3 4.45 -9.94 12.24
C ARG A 3 5.90 -10.44 12.26
N GLU A 4 6.13 -11.63 12.81
CA GLU A 4 7.47 -12.21 12.91
C GLU A 4 8.00 -12.66 11.55
N GLU A 5 7.17 -13.28 10.70
CA GLU A 5 7.55 -13.63 9.32
C GLU A 5 7.96 -12.40 8.50
N LYS A 6 7.21 -11.30 8.60
CA LYS A 6 7.56 -10.03 7.95
C LYS A 6 8.88 -9.47 8.45
N LYS A 7 9.17 -9.61 9.75
CA LYS A 7 10.44 -9.21 10.36
C LYS A 7 11.59 -10.06 9.84
N GLN A 8 11.42 -11.37 9.75
CA GLN A 8 12.45 -12.28 9.20
C GLN A 8 12.77 -11.96 7.74
N ILE A 9 11.75 -11.73 6.90
CA ILE A 9 11.98 -11.33 5.50
C ILE A 9 12.76 -10.00 5.42
N ARG A 10 12.43 -9.01 6.26
CA ARG A 10 13.17 -7.75 6.33
C ARG A 10 14.63 -7.95 6.75
N LEU A 11 14.90 -8.82 7.72
CA LEU A 11 16.26 -9.15 8.14
C LEU A 11 17.06 -9.85 7.02
N GLN A 12 16.43 -10.75 6.27
CA GLN A 12 17.05 -11.39 5.11
C GLN A 12 17.40 -10.38 4.02
N ILE A 13 16.52 -9.41 3.76
CA ILE A 13 16.79 -8.31 2.80
C ILE A 13 18.00 -7.47 3.27
N LEU A 14 18.11 -7.17 4.57
CA LEU A 14 19.26 -6.44 5.13
C LEU A 14 20.57 -7.23 4.97
N GLN A 15 20.57 -8.52 5.27
CA GLN A 15 21.75 -9.39 5.07
C GLN A 15 22.20 -9.47 3.60
N LEU A 16 21.25 -9.42 2.67
CA LEU A 16 21.56 -9.37 1.23
C LEU A 16 22.15 -8.01 0.84
N LEU A 17 21.68 -6.91 1.45
CA LEU A 17 22.23 -5.56 1.21
C LEU A 17 23.65 -5.40 1.73
N ASP A 18 23.98 -5.99 2.88
CA ASP A 18 25.34 -5.96 3.43
C ASP A 18 26.35 -6.58 2.45
N LYS A 19 25.94 -7.65 1.75
CA LYS A 19 26.75 -8.29 0.69
C LYS A 19 26.93 -7.43 -0.56
N CYS A 20 26.13 -6.36 -0.71
CA CYS A 20 26.15 -5.45 -1.86
C CYS A 20 26.61 -4.02 -1.51
N ALA A 21 27.18 -3.80 -0.32
CA ALA A 21 27.55 -2.46 0.17
C ALA A 21 28.68 -1.79 -0.64
N GLY A 22 29.50 -2.56 -1.36
CA GLY A 22 30.61 -2.07 -2.20
C GLY A 22 30.57 -2.52 -3.66
N CYS A 23 29.39 -2.86 -4.18
CA CYS A 23 29.27 -3.35 -5.56
C CYS A 23 29.44 -2.19 -6.57
N GLU A 24 30.42 -2.29 -7.46
CA GLU A 24 30.71 -1.28 -8.50
C GLU A 24 29.60 -1.18 -9.55
N GLU A 25 28.92 -2.30 -9.83
CA GLU A 25 27.81 -2.41 -10.78
C GLU A 25 26.48 -1.90 -10.21
N ARG A 26 26.49 -1.40 -8.96
CA ARG A 26 25.28 -0.92 -8.29
C ARG A 26 24.94 0.48 -8.78
N HIS A 27 23.84 0.58 -9.53
CA HIS A 27 23.28 1.86 -9.94
C HIS A 27 21.75 1.88 -9.80
N ASN A 28 21.20 3.09 -9.61
CA ASN A 28 19.78 3.29 -9.32
C ASN A 28 18.91 3.37 -10.59
N GLY A 29 19.10 2.41 -11.52
CA GLY A 29 18.37 2.34 -12.78
C GLY A 29 17.42 1.14 -12.85
N THR A 30 16.29 1.30 -13.56
CA THR A 30 15.35 0.21 -13.85
C THR A 30 15.95 -0.85 -14.79
N GLN A 31 16.95 -0.48 -15.59
CA GLN A 31 17.73 -1.39 -16.43
C GLN A 31 19.05 -1.82 -15.81
N SER A 32 19.16 -1.76 -14.48
CA SER A 32 20.42 -2.11 -13.82
C SER A 32 20.72 -3.60 -13.86
N VAL A 33 22.01 -3.93 -13.82
CA VAL A 33 22.50 -5.31 -13.63
C VAL A 33 21.86 -5.90 -12.38
N CYS A 34 21.73 -5.09 -11.31
CA CYS A 34 21.04 -5.45 -10.08
C CYS A 34 19.56 -5.83 -10.27
N VAL A 35 18.88 -5.30 -11.29
CA VAL A 35 17.47 -5.61 -11.56
C VAL A 35 17.30 -6.75 -12.58
N ILE A 36 18.15 -6.81 -13.60
CA ILE A 36 18.00 -7.72 -14.75
C ILE A 36 18.65 -9.08 -14.50
N SER A 37 19.91 -9.10 -14.03
CA SER A 37 20.77 -10.30 -14.09
C SER A 37 21.41 -10.70 -12.76
N CYS A 38 21.54 -9.78 -11.81
CA CYS A 38 22.18 -10.03 -10.52
C CYS A 38 21.41 -11.07 -9.68
N PRO A 39 22.07 -12.16 -9.21
CA PRO A 39 21.44 -13.16 -8.36
C PRO A 39 20.91 -12.58 -7.03
N ILE A 40 21.70 -11.71 -6.38
CA ILE A 40 21.30 -11.07 -5.12
C ILE A 40 20.07 -10.18 -5.35
N GLY A 41 20.09 -9.38 -6.42
CA GLY A 41 18.96 -8.53 -6.80
C GLY A 41 17.68 -9.32 -7.07
N LYS A 42 17.78 -10.46 -7.77
CA LYS A 42 16.63 -11.36 -7.98
C LYS A 42 16.08 -11.93 -6.66
N GLN A 43 16.95 -12.34 -5.73
CA GLN A 43 16.53 -12.81 -4.41
C GLN A 43 15.80 -11.71 -3.62
N MET A 44 16.31 -10.48 -3.66
CA MET A 44 15.66 -9.35 -3.00
C MET A 44 14.28 -9.03 -3.62
N GLN A 45 14.15 -9.10 -4.95
CA GLN A 45 12.87 -8.91 -5.63
C GLN A 45 11.85 -9.99 -5.20
N GLN A 46 12.27 -11.26 -5.10
CA GLN A 46 11.40 -12.33 -4.64
C GLN A 46 10.91 -12.09 -3.20
N LEU A 47 11.81 -11.72 -2.28
CA LEU A 47 11.45 -11.36 -0.91
C LEU A 47 10.51 -10.14 -0.85
N SER A 48 10.72 -9.15 -1.72
CA SER A 48 9.84 -7.98 -1.84
C SER A 48 8.44 -8.34 -2.34
N VAL A 49 8.32 -9.27 -3.29
CA VAL A 49 7.02 -9.76 -3.78
C VAL A 49 6.27 -10.49 -2.67
N LEU A 50 6.96 -11.28 -1.84
CA LEU A 50 6.36 -11.93 -0.67
C LEU A 50 5.82 -10.90 0.33
N LEU A 51 6.52 -9.78 0.53
CA LEU A 51 6.01 -8.66 1.32
C LEU A 51 4.83 -7.92 0.66
N SER A 52 4.82 -7.82 -0.67
CA SER A 52 3.86 -7.03 -1.44
C SER A 52 2.50 -7.71 -1.65
N LYS A 53 2.44 -9.05 -1.64
CA LYS A 53 1.17 -9.80 -1.80
C LYS A 53 0.11 -9.48 -0.73
N GLU A 54 0.48 -8.77 0.35
CA GLU A 54 -0.41 -8.46 1.47
C GLU A 54 -0.63 -6.97 1.77
N SER A 55 -0.02 -6.03 1.03
CA SER A 55 -0.48 -4.65 1.16
C SER A 55 -1.77 -4.52 0.35
N PRO A 56 -2.95 -4.35 0.97
CA PRO A 56 -4.16 -4.04 0.21
C PRO A 56 -3.83 -2.87 -0.71
N ARG A 57 -4.28 -2.94 -1.97
CA ARG A 57 -4.09 -1.85 -2.94
C ARG A 57 -4.96 -0.68 -2.49
N ILE A 58 -4.48 0.06 -1.50
CA ILE A 58 -5.18 1.24 -0.99
C ILE A 58 -5.21 2.24 -2.14
N LYS A 59 -6.39 2.45 -2.72
CA LYS A 59 -6.62 3.43 -3.78
C LYS A 59 -6.24 4.81 -3.26
N ARG A 60 -5.29 5.46 -3.94
CA ARG A 60 -4.91 6.85 -3.68
C ARG A 60 -5.45 7.73 -4.81
N GLY A 61 -5.96 8.91 -4.49
CA GLY A 61 -6.39 9.89 -5.49
C GLY A 61 -7.85 10.33 -5.34
N LYS A 62 -8.44 10.78 -6.47
CA LYS A 62 -9.81 11.31 -6.52
C LYS A 62 -10.83 10.23 -6.16
N TRP A 63 -11.88 10.65 -5.48
CA TRP A 63 -13.08 9.83 -5.25
C TRP A 63 -13.94 9.86 -6.49
N THR A 64 -14.44 8.70 -6.92
CA THR A 64 -15.47 8.65 -7.97
C THR A 64 -16.85 8.90 -7.37
N GLU A 65 -17.82 9.27 -8.21
CA GLU A 65 -19.20 9.52 -7.77
C GLU A 65 -19.83 8.26 -7.17
N GLU A 66 -19.51 7.08 -7.70
CA GLU A 66 -19.99 5.79 -7.18
C GLU A 66 -19.40 5.49 -5.80
N GLU A 67 -18.12 5.82 -5.58
CA GLU A 67 -17.46 5.64 -4.28
C GLU A 67 -18.06 6.60 -3.23
N GLU A 68 -18.38 7.84 -3.61
CA GLU A 68 -19.06 8.80 -2.75
C GLU A 68 -20.50 8.36 -2.43
N PHE A 69 -21.24 7.89 -3.43
CA PHE A 69 -22.60 7.39 -3.27
C PHE A 69 -22.64 6.17 -2.35
N TYR A 70 -21.75 5.20 -2.57
CA TYR A 70 -21.65 4.01 -1.72
C TYR A 70 -21.33 4.40 -0.28
N LEU A 71 -20.33 5.28 -0.09
CA LEU A 71 -19.94 5.75 1.23
C LEU A 71 -21.11 6.44 1.95
N TRP A 72 -21.85 7.30 1.25
CA TRP A 72 -22.96 8.04 1.83
C TRP A 72 -24.14 7.12 2.21
N GLN A 73 -24.52 6.20 1.33
CA GLN A 73 -25.64 5.28 1.57
C GLN A 73 -25.40 4.34 2.75
N HIS A 74 -24.14 3.94 2.97
CA HIS A 74 -23.80 2.91 3.96
C HIS A 74 -23.15 3.46 5.23
N LYS A 75 -23.04 4.79 5.38
CA LYS A 75 -22.39 5.42 6.54
C LYS A 75 -23.01 5.07 7.90
N ASP A 76 -24.30 4.76 7.91
CA ASP A 76 -25.05 4.42 9.12
C ASP A 76 -25.16 2.90 9.35
N ILE A 77 -24.65 2.09 8.39
CA ILE A 77 -24.73 0.62 8.41
C ILE A 77 -23.39 0.00 8.80
N PHE A 78 -22.28 0.54 8.28
CA PHE A 78 -20.94 0.00 8.50
C PHE A 78 -20.05 1.00 9.23
N ASP A 79 -19.09 0.47 10.00
CA ASP A 79 -18.08 1.31 10.62
C ASP A 79 -17.01 1.79 9.61
N ILE A 80 -16.15 2.72 10.03
CA ILE A 80 -15.11 3.30 9.16
C ILE A 80 -14.13 2.23 8.65
N SER A 81 -13.85 1.18 9.45
CA SER A 81 -12.90 0.13 9.08
C SER A 81 -13.48 -0.79 8.01
N GLU A 82 -14.74 -1.18 8.15
CA GLU A 82 -15.50 -1.94 7.17
C GLU A 82 -15.68 -1.17 5.86
N LEU A 83 -16.02 0.12 5.94
CA LEU A 83 -16.13 0.99 4.77
C LEU A 83 -14.78 1.13 4.05
N ALA A 84 -13.69 1.29 4.81
CA ALA A 84 -12.33 1.36 4.27
C ALA A 84 -11.92 0.08 3.55
N ALA A 85 -12.22 -1.08 4.14
CA ALA A 85 -11.95 -2.37 3.53
C ALA A 85 -12.73 -2.55 2.21
N ARG A 86 -14.02 -2.20 2.19
CA ARG A 86 -14.89 -2.36 1.01
C ARG A 86 -14.58 -1.38 -0.12
N LEU A 87 -14.18 -0.16 0.22
CA LEU A 87 -13.77 0.86 -0.76
C LEU A 87 -12.30 0.74 -1.16
N GLU A 88 -11.57 -0.21 -0.56
CA GLU A 88 -10.12 -0.37 -0.71
C GLU A 88 -9.38 0.96 -0.48
N ARG A 89 -9.79 1.72 0.53
CA ARG A 89 -9.26 3.05 0.88
C ARG A 89 -8.77 3.04 2.32
N SER A 90 -7.96 4.02 2.71
CA SER A 90 -7.52 4.14 4.10
C SER A 90 -8.66 4.69 4.97
N GLU A 91 -8.76 4.24 6.21
CA GLU A 91 -9.75 4.72 7.20
C GLU A 91 -9.71 6.25 7.35
N LEU A 92 -8.50 6.83 7.38
CA LEU A 92 -8.31 8.28 7.41
C LEU A 92 -8.92 8.97 6.18
N SER A 93 -8.77 8.39 4.99
CA SER A 93 -9.36 8.95 3.77
C SER A 93 -10.88 8.84 3.77
N VAL A 94 -11.43 7.73 4.28
CA VAL A 94 -12.87 7.52 4.39
C VAL A 94 -13.47 8.52 5.38
N SER A 95 -12.89 8.65 6.58
CA SER A 95 -13.33 9.60 7.60
C SER A 95 -13.29 11.05 7.10
N ALA A 96 -12.20 11.44 6.43
CA ALA A 96 -12.09 12.77 5.85
C ALA A 96 -13.14 13.01 4.76
N LYS A 97 -13.42 12.02 3.91
CA LYS A 97 -14.41 12.15 2.85
C LYS A 97 -15.83 12.24 3.41
N LEU A 98 -16.15 11.44 4.42
CA LEU A 98 -17.44 11.48 5.10
C LEU A 98 -17.74 12.88 5.64
N ARG A 99 -16.79 13.47 6.36
CA ARG A 99 -16.91 14.85 6.88
C ARG A 99 -17.12 15.89 5.77
N GLN A 100 -16.48 15.72 4.61
CA GLN A 100 -16.70 16.60 3.46
C GLN A 100 -18.11 16.47 2.89
N LEU A 101 -18.63 15.25 2.78
CA LEU A 101 -19.98 14.98 2.30
C LEU A 101 -21.04 15.52 3.28
N GLU A 102 -20.83 15.34 4.58
CA GLU A 102 -21.69 15.91 5.63
C GLU A 102 -21.74 17.43 5.54
N LYS A 103 -20.58 18.08 5.42
CA LYS A 103 -20.51 19.54 5.26
C LYS A 103 -21.21 20.02 3.99
N LYS A 104 -21.04 19.30 2.87
CA LYS A 104 -21.71 19.62 1.61
C LYS A 104 -23.23 19.48 1.75
N ASN A 105 -23.71 18.45 2.44
CA ASN A 105 -25.13 18.24 2.69
C ASN A 105 -25.72 19.32 3.61
N VAL A 106 -24.99 19.73 4.65
CA VAL A 106 -25.40 20.83 5.55
C VAL A 106 -25.45 22.17 4.84
N LEU A 107 -24.56 22.42 3.87
CA LEU A 107 -24.57 23.64 3.04
C LEU A 107 -25.60 23.59 1.90
N SER A 108 -26.28 22.46 1.70
CA SER A 108 -27.34 22.27 0.71
C SER A 108 -28.76 22.40 1.29
N CYS A 109 -28.89 22.74 2.58
CA CYS A 109 -30.15 23.10 3.23
C CYS A 109 -30.37 24.62 3.27
#